data_AF-A0A8J6ZPL1-F1
#
_entry.id   AF-A0A8J6ZPL1-F1
#
_cell.length_a   1.000
_cell.length_b   1.000
_cell.length_c   1.000
_cell.angle_alpha   90.00
_cell.angle_beta   90.00
_cell.angle_gamma   90.00
#
_symmetry.space_group_name_H-M   'P 1'
#
loop_
_entity.id
_entity.type
_entity.pdbx_description
1 polymer ?
#
loop_
_entity_poly.entity_id
_entity_poly.type
_entity_poly.pdbx_seq_one_letter_code
_entity_poly.pdbx_strand_id
1 'polypeptide(L)'
;MKKCLATLMLATMLLATGCGNNAMDGAKKDAQEAAAKVEQKVDEAKSDAAAKVDEAKSKADEAKDVATAKVDEAKDAATAKVDEAKDAAQSAMDDAAQKLDDVTADVNGRMVALGGLVPGSTTLDDVQAMFGEATAVDGKVMTFVNGLKVTLDDANKVKEISTTGADFDTPEGIYVGASEYALNDYCGPADAIRQIANGAEYEYNSGDKKSKVIYTAQNGVISEIKCSLNN
;
A
#
# COMPACT_ATOMS: atom_id res chain seq x y z
N MET A 1 -11.72 -11.81 24.09
CA MET A 1 -12.70 -10.74 23.78
C MET A 1 -12.17 -9.33 24.02
N LYS A 2 -11.55 -8.99 25.16
CA LYS A 2 -11.17 -7.58 25.47
C LYS A 2 -10.01 -6.98 24.65
N LYS A 3 -9.10 -7.80 24.10
CA LYS A 3 -7.92 -7.29 23.36
C LYS A 3 -8.24 -6.93 21.90
N CYS A 4 -8.93 -7.77 21.14
CA CYS A 4 -9.32 -7.46 19.75
C CYS A 4 -10.28 -6.27 19.64
N LEU A 5 -11.21 -6.12 20.60
CA LEU A 5 -12.15 -4.99 20.61
C LEU A 5 -11.45 -3.65 20.92
N ALA A 6 -10.42 -3.69 21.77
CA ALA A 6 -9.63 -2.50 22.10
C ALA A 6 -8.75 -2.04 20.93
N THR A 7 -8.17 -2.98 20.16
CA THR A 7 -7.41 -2.66 18.94
C THR A 7 -8.33 -2.10 17.84
N LEU A 8 -9.55 -2.64 17.70
CA LEU A 8 -10.56 -2.15 16.76
C LEU A 8 -11.01 -0.71 17.09
N MET A 9 -11.20 -0.40 18.37
CA MET A 9 -11.52 0.97 18.83
C MET A 9 -10.36 1.95 18.63
N LEU A 10 -9.11 1.50 18.75
CA LEU A 10 -7.93 2.35 18.54
C LEU A 10 -7.74 2.69 17.06
N ALA A 11 -7.99 1.73 16.16
CA ALA A 11 -7.96 1.94 14.71
C ALA A 11 -9.07 2.90 14.22
N THR A 12 -10.24 2.89 14.87
CA THR A 12 -11.33 3.86 14.56
C THR A 12 -11.08 5.26 15.13
N MET A 13 -10.39 5.39 16.27
CA MET A 13 -10.06 6.69 16.86
C MET A 13 -8.97 7.46 16.09
N LEU A 14 -8.06 6.77 15.39
CA LEU A 14 -6.98 7.41 14.62
C LEU A 14 -7.44 8.05 13.31
N LEU A 15 -8.66 7.74 12.84
CA LEU A 15 -9.22 8.20 11.56
C LEU A 15 -10.01 9.52 11.65
N ALA A 16 -10.01 10.19 12.81
CA ALA A 16 -10.85 11.35 13.08
C ALA A 16 -10.15 12.72 12.97
N THR A 17 -8.86 12.79 12.64
CA THR A 17 -8.15 14.06 12.51
C THR A 17 -7.64 14.31 11.10
N GLY A 18 -8.46 15.02 10.32
CA GLY A 18 -8.06 16.10 9.40
C GLY A 18 -7.12 15.81 8.22
N CYS A 19 -7.65 16.08 7.02
CA CYS A 19 -7.00 16.55 5.77
C CYS A 19 -6.69 15.52 4.65
N GLY A 20 -7.35 15.71 3.49
CA GLY A 20 -6.70 15.74 2.17
C GLY A 20 -6.56 14.46 1.34
N ASN A 21 -7.57 14.18 0.50
CA ASN A 21 -7.60 13.51 -0.82
C ASN A 21 -7.09 12.06 -1.04
N ASN A 22 -8.08 11.19 -1.31
CA ASN A 22 -8.14 10.03 -2.23
C ASN A 22 -7.27 8.78 -2.01
N ALA A 23 -6.06 8.85 -1.46
CA ALA A 23 -5.29 7.63 -1.12
C ALA A 23 -5.75 7.00 0.22
N MET A 24 -6.24 7.85 1.13
CA MET A 24 -6.72 7.45 2.45
C MET A 24 -8.13 6.81 2.41
N ASP A 25 -8.94 7.14 1.40
CA ASP A 25 -10.32 6.62 1.29
C ASP A 25 -10.36 5.13 0.89
N GLY A 26 -9.41 4.65 0.09
CA GLY A 26 -9.28 3.23 -0.25
C GLY A 26 -8.93 2.39 0.97
N ALA A 27 -7.89 2.79 1.71
CA ALA A 27 -7.48 2.11 2.94
C ALA A 27 -8.55 2.19 4.05
N LYS A 28 -9.24 3.33 4.16
CA LYS A 28 -10.36 3.52 5.09
C LYS A 28 -11.55 2.64 4.74
N LYS A 29 -11.87 2.53 3.44
CA LYS A 29 -12.93 1.65 2.94
C LYS A 29 -12.57 0.18 3.16
N ASP A 30 -11.35 -0.23 2.85
CA ASP A 30 -10.88 -1.61 3.06
C ASP A 30 -10.91 -1.99 4.56
N ALA A 31 -10.50 -1.08 5.46
CA ALA A 31 -10.55 -1.29 6.90
C ALA A 31 -11.99 -1.31 7.44
N GLN A 32 -12.88 -0.45 6.93
CA GLN A 32 -14.31 -0.48 7.28
C GLN A 32 -15.01 -1.73 6.75
N GLU A 33 -14.73 -2.15 5.52
CA GLU A 33 -15.29 -3.37 4.93
C GLU A 33 -14.78 -4.62 5.64
N ALA A 34 -13.51 -4.68 6.04
CA ALA A 34 -12.98 -5.77 6.86
C ALA A 34 -13.66 -5.81 8.24
N ALA A 35 -13.83 -4.67 8.90
CA ALA A 35 -14.53 -4.60 10.19
C ALA A 35 -16.01 -5.05 10.07
N ALA A 36 -16.72 -4.59 9.05
CA ALA A 36 -18.11 -4.97 8.80
C ALA A 36 -18.27 -6.47 8.48
N LYS A 37 -17.36 -7.03 7.68
CA LYS A 37 -17.35 -8.46 7.34
C LYS A 37 -17.05 -9.35 8.54
N VAL A 38 -16.27 -8.85 9.50
CA VAL A 38 -16.00 -9.53 10.78
C VAL A 38 -17.23 -9.50 11.68
N GLU A 39 -17.89 -8.35 11.81
CA GLU A 39 -19.10 -8.21 12.63
C GLU A 39 -20.23 -9.10 12.10
N GLN A 40 -20.44 -9.12 10.78
CA GLN A 40 -21.40 -10.00 10.12
C GLN A 40 -21.10 -11.49 10.34
N LYS A 41 -19.84 -11.92 10.17
CA LYS A 41 -19.48 -13.34 10.36
C LYS A 41 -19.57 -13.79 11.82
N VAL A 42 -19.33 -12.89 12.77
CA VAL A 42 -19.50 -13.17 14.21
C VAL A 42 -20.99 -13.29 14.57
N ASP A 43 -21.85 -12.45 13.98
CA ASP A 43 -23.29 -12.51 14.22
C ASP A 43 -23.94 -13.73 13.56
N GLU A 44 -23.55 -14.10 12.34
CA GLU A 44 -23.97 -15.34 11.68
C GLU A 44 -23.55 -16.57 12.50
N ALA A 45 -22.31 -16.62 12.99
CA ALA A 45 -21.82 -17.70 13.84
C ALA A 45 -22.56 -17.78 15.20
N LYS A 46 -22.91 -16.64 15.80
CA LYS A 46 -23.74 -16.60 17.02
C LYS A 46 -25.17 -17.06 16.76
N SER A 47 -25.77 -16.68 15.64
CA SER A 47 -27.13 -17.07 15.27
C SER A 47 -27.24 -18.56 15.00
N ASP A 48 -26.30 -19.14 14.24
CA ASP A 48 -26.24 -20.58 14.00
C ASP A 48 -26.00 -21.38 15.29
N ALA A 49 -25.22 -20.84 16.23
CA ALA A 49 -25.02 -21.42 17.54
C ALA A 49 -26.30 -21.36 18.40
N ALA A 50 -27.00 -20.22 18.42
CA ALA A 50 -28.25 -20.05 19.16
C ALA A 50 -29.35 -20.99 18.63
N ALA A 51 -29.49 -21.09 17.30
CA ALA A 51 -30.47 -21.97 16.66
C ALA A 51 -30.22 -23.46 16.98
N LYS A 52 -28.96 -23.92 16.92
CA LYS A 52 -28.62 -25.30 17.25
C LYS A 52 -28.75 -25.62 18.75
N VAL A 53 -28.52 -24.64 19.63
CA VAL A 53 -28.73 -24.77 21.07
C VAL A 53 -30.22 -24.83 21.39
N ASP A 54 -31.07 -24.01 20.76
CA ASP A 54 -32.52 -24.04 20.95
C ASP A 54 -33.15 -25.31 20.38
N GLU A 55 -32.69 -25.79 19.22
CA GLU A 55 -33.16 -27.05 18.63
C GLU A 55 -32.72 -28.27 19.47
N ALA A 56 -31.56 -28.21 20.12
CA ALA A 56 -31.11 -29.21 21.10
C ALA A 56 -31.90 -29.14 22.41
N LYS A 57 -32.25 -27.94 22.89
CA LYS A 57 -33.09 -27.72 24.07
C LYS A 57 -34.51 -28.26 23.89
N SER A 58 -35.10 -28.08 22.71
CA SER A 58 -36.44 -28.58 22.40
C SER A 58 -36.52 -30.11 22.30
N LYS A 59 -35.38 -30.82 22.16
CA LYS A 59 -35.29 -32.29 22.17
C LYS A 59 -34.86 -32.85 23.53
N ALA A 60 -34.62 -31.98 24.54
CA ALA A 60 -34.05 -32.34 25.83
C ALA A 60 -35.07 -32.61 26.96
N ASP A 61 -36.37 -32.36 26.75
CA ASP A 61 -37.38 -32.63 27.78
C ASP A 61 -37.67 -34.13 28.01
N GLU A 62 -37.14 -35.06 27.19
CA GLU A 62 -37.40 -36.51 27.32
C GLU A 62 -36.19 -37.45 27.52
N ALA A 63 -34.92 -37.00 27.52
CA ALA A 63 -33.79 -37.93 27.68
C ALA A 63 -32.53 -37.27 28.28
N LYS A 64 -32.30 -37.48 29.60
CA LYS A 64 -31.43 -36.63 30.43
C LYS A 64 -29.91 -36.85 30.36
N ASP A 65 -29.41 -37.97 29.81
CA ASP A 65 -27.96 -38.29 29.87
C ASP A 65 -27.23 -38.35 28.50
N VAL A 66 -27.95 -38.48 27.37
CA VAL A 66 -27.35 -38.46 26.01
C VAL A 66 -27.18 -37.01 25.49
N ALA A 67 -27.84 -36.04 26.12
CA ALA A 67 -27.89 -34.63 25.70
C ALA A 67 -26.61 -33.83 26.04
N THR A 68 -25.97 -34.09 27.18
CA THR A 68 -24.82 -33.28 27.64
C THR A 68 -23.61 -33.43 26.72
N ALA A 69 -23.32 -34.66 26.25
CA ALA A 69 -22.18 -34.92 25.35
C ALA A 69 -22.34 -34.29 23.96
N LYS A 70 -23.57 -34.23 23.40
CA LYS A 70 -23.82 -33.58 22.11
C LYS A 70 -23.85 -32.05 22.20
N VAL A 71 -24.20 -31.50 23.36
CA VAL A 71 -24.09 -30.06 23.64
C VAL A 71 -22.62 -29.65 23.74
N ASP A 72 -21.78 -30.45 24.42
CA ASP A 72 -20.34 -30.18 24.53
C ASP A 72 -19.64 -30.28 23.16
N GLU A 73 -19.92 -31.31 22.34
CA GLU A 73 -19.38 -31.39 20.97
C GLU A 73 -19.84 -30.23 20.07
N ALA A 74 -21.10 -29.79 20.19
CA ALA A 74 -21.62 -28.65 19.43
C ALA A 74 -20.99 -27.31 19.88
N LYS A 75 -20.70 -27.18 21.17
CA LYS A 75 -20.02 -26.01 21.76
C LYS A 75 -18.54 -25.96 21.38
N ASP A 76 -17.86 -27.10 21.32
CA ASP A 76 -16.47 -27.19 20.88
C ASP A 76 -16.35 -26.92 19.37
N ALA A 77 -17.27 -27.45 18.56
CA ALA A 77 -17.33 -27.13 17.12
C ALA A 77 -17.65 -25.65 16.85
N ALA A 78 -18.49 -25.02 17.68
CA ALA A 78 -18.76 -23.58 17.60
C ALA A 78 -17.53 -22.76 18.02
N THR A 79 -16.80 -23.20 19.05
CA THR A 79 -15.57 -22.53 19.51
C THR A 79 -14.48 -22.60 18.44
N ALA A 80 -14.28 -23.76 17.81
CA ALA A 80 -13.32 -23.93 16.72
C ALA A 80 -13.62 -23.04 15.50
N LYS A 81 -14.88 -22.92 15.07
CA LYS A 81 -15.25 -22.02 13.97
C LYS A 81 -15.09 -20.54 14.31
N VAL A 82 -15.30 -20.16 15.56
CA VAL A 82 -15.05 -18.80 16.05
C VAL A 82 -13.55 -18.50 16.08
N ASP A 83 -12.72 -19.45 16.48
CA ASP A 83 -11.26 -19.29 16.50
C ASP A 83 -10.70 -19.19 15.06
N GLU A 84 -11.14 -20.03 14.11
CA GLU A 84 -10.76 -19.91 12.70
C GLU A 84 -11.20 -18.56 12.09
N ALA A 85 -12.42 -18.10 12.39
CA ALA A 85 -12.89 -16.79 11.94
C ALA A 85 -12.09 -15.65 12.56
N LYS A 86 -11.63 -15.81 13.80
CA LYS A 86 -10.80 -14.83 14.51
C LYS A 86 -9.38 -14.77 13.98
N ASP A 87 -8.78 -15.90 13.62
CA ASP A 87 -7.43 -15.94 13.04
C ASP A 87 -7.44 -15.35 11.62
N ALA A 88 -8.45 -15.67 10.81
CA ALA A 88 -8.64 -15.04 9.51
C ALA A 88 -8.89 -13.51 9.62
N ALA A 89 -9.63 -13.08 10.65
CA ALA A 89 -9.86 -11.67 10.94
C ALA A 89 -8.58 -10.95 11.39
N GLN A 90 -7.76 -11.58 12.23
CA GLN A 90 -6.51 -11.01 12.71
C GLN A 90 -5.52 -10.80 11.56
N SER A 91 -5.37 -11.78 10.67
CA SER A 91 -4.53 -11.65 9.47
C SER A 91 -4.98 -10.50 8.55
N ALA A 92 -6.29 -10.31 8.37
CA ALA A 92 -6.81 -9.21 7.55
C ALA A 92 -6.59 -7.84 8.21
N MET A 93 -6.63 -7.77 9.55
CA MET A 93 -6.29 -6.55 10.29
C MET A 93 -4.80 -6.22 10.25
N ASP A 94 -3.93 -7.23 10.35
CA ASP A 94 -2.48 -7.04 10.27
C ASP A 94 -2.08 -6.55 8.86
N ASP A 95 -2.65 -7.12 7.79
CA ASP A 95 -2.49 -6.63 6.41
C ASP A 95 -2.96 -5.18 6.25
N ALA A 96 -4.11 -4.83 6.84
CA ALA A 96 -4.65 -3.48 6.78
C ALA A 96 -3.81 -2.47 7.58
N ALA A 97 -3.29 -2.87 8.75
CA ALA A 97 -2.40 -2.05 9.56
C ALA A 97 -1.07 -1.79 8.83
N GLN A 98 -0.51 -2.81 8.18
CA GLN A 98 0.71 -2.67 7.39
C GLN A 98 0.52 -1.72 6.20
N LYS A 99 -0.62 -1.82 5.49
CA LYS A 99 -0.98 -0.86 4.43
C LYS A 99 -1.16 0.57 4.97
N LEU A 100 -1.66 0.73 6.20
CA LEU A 100 -1.83 2.03 6.82
C LEU A 100 -0.49 2.65 7.22
N ASP A 101 0.45 1.85 7.73
CA ASP A 101 1.82 2.29 8.01
C ASP A 101 2.53 2.72 6.73
N ASP A 102 2.35 1.97 5.64
CA ASP A 102 2.87 2.33 4.31
C ASP A 102 2.31 3.67 3.82
N VAL A 103 0.99 3.87 3.89
CA VAL A 103 0.35 5.14 3.52
C VAL A 103 0.77 6.29 4.44
N THR A 104 0.95 6.03 5.73
CA THR A 104 1.37 7.07 6.69
C THR A 104 2.83 7.48 6.46
N ALA A 105 3.70 6.54 6.07
CA ALA A 105 5.06 6.83 5.66
C ALA A 105 5.15 7.53 4.30
N ASP A 106 4.23 7.24 3.38
CA ASP A 106 4.12 7.90 2.07
C ASP A 106 3.61 9.36 2.21
N VAL A 107 2.61 9.60 3.08
CA VAL A 107 2.04 10.94 3.33
C VAL A 107 2.99 11.85 4.10
N ASN A 108 3.79 11.32 5.03
CA ASN A 108 4.74 12.10 5.83
C ASN A 108 6.17 12.06 5.27
N GLY A 109 6.42 11.27 4.24
CA GLY A 109 7.72 11.01 3.65
C GLY A 109 7.95 11.75 2.34
N ARG A 110 9.18 11.69 1.82
CA ARG A 110 9.50 12.17 0.47
C ARG A 110 8.77 11.29 -0.56
N MET A 111 7.94 11.90 -1.42
CA MET A 111 7.28 11.20 -2.52
C MET A 111 8.24 11.06 -3.69
N VAL A 112 8.40 9.85 -4.21
CA VAL A 112 9.22 9.57 -5.40
C VAL A 112 8.31 9.52 -6.62
N ALA A 113 8.37 10.53 -7.46
CA ALA A 113 7.62 10.60 -8.71
C ALA A 113 8.39 11.36 -9.79
N LEU A 114 8.04 11.14 -11.05
CA LEU A 114 8.58 11.90 -12.18
C LEU A 114 7.50 12.09 -13.23
N GLY A 115 7.18 13.35 -13.57
CA GLY A 115 6.10 13.66 -14.52
C GLY A 115 4.74 13.12 -14.08
N GLY A 116 4.49 13.04 -12.77
CA GLY A 116 3.26 12.47 -12.20
C GLY A 116 3.19 10.94 -12.15
N LEU A 117 4.20 10.23 -12.68
CA LEU A 117 4.30 8.77 -12.58
C LEU A 117 4.96 8.37 -11.25
N VAL A 118 4.41 7.35 -10.60
CA VAL A 118 4.86 6.83 -9.29
C VAL A 118 5.22 5.34 -9.41
N PRO A 119 6.48 4.95 -9.18
CA PRO A 119 6.88 3.54 -9.17
C PRO A 119 6.06 2.69 -8.17
N GLY A 120 5.67 1.49 -8.57
CA GLY A 120 4.84 0.54 -7.78
C GLY A 120 3.34 0.82 -7.78
N SER A 121 2.94 2.07 -8.05
CA SER A 121 1.54 2.50 -7.96
C SER A 121 0.91 2.72 -9.33
N THR A 122 1.62 3.39 -10.25
CA THR A 122 1.07 3.72 -11.57
C THR A 122 1.03 2.51 -12.50
N THR A 123 -0.05 2.33 -13.26
CA THR A 123 -0.24 1.22 -14.19
C THR A 123 0.07 1.61 -15.64
N LEU A 124 0.20 0.62 -16.53
CA LEU A 124 0.31 0.85 -17.98
C LEU A 124 -0.84 1.72 -18.53
N ASP A 125 -2.08 1.44 -18.11
CA ASP A 125 -3.26 2.18 -18.58
C ASP A 125 -3.18 3.65 -18.18
N ASP A 126 -2.72 3.94 -16.94
CA ASP A 126 -2.49 5.31 -16.48
C ASP A 126 -1.40 6.01 -17.30
N VAL A 127 -0.28 5.31 -17.58
CA VAL A 127 0.81 5.85 -18.41
C VAL A 127 0.28 6.22 -19.80
N GLN A 128 -0.49 5.35 -20.43
CA GLN A 128 -1.07 5.60 -21.76
C GLN A 128 -2.11 6.71 -21.73
N ALA A 129 -2.88 6.84 -20.64
CA ALA A 129 -3.82 7.94 -20.47
C ALA A 129 -3.10 9.30 -20.33
N MET A 130 -1.93 9.32 -19.68
CA MET A 130 -1.14 10.54 -19.46
C MET A 130 -0.32 10.95 -20.69
N PHE A 131 0.32 9.99 -21.36
CA PHE A 131 1.34 10.26 -22.37
C PHE A 131 0.99 9.75 -23.77
N GLY A 132 -0.14 9.08 -23.93
CA GLY A 132 -0.56 8.48 -25.19
C GLY A 132 0.26 7.24 -25.56
N GLU A 133 0.41 7.00 -26.86
CA GLU A 133 1.20 5.87 -27.36
C GLU A 133 2.70 6.15 -27.25
N ALA A 134 3.46 5.13 -26.82
CA ALA A 134 4.90 5.18 -26.80
C ALA A 134 5.47 5.29 -28.23
N THR A 135 6.55 6.06 -28.38
CA THR A 135 7.27 6.20 -29.65
C THR A 135 8.13 4.98 -29.97
N ALA A 136 8.54 4.23 -28.94
CA ALA A 136 9.19 2.94 -29.08
C ALA A 136 8.88 2.04 -27.88
N VAL A 137 8.77 0.73 -28.14
CA VAL A 137 8.59 -0.29 -27.11
C VAL A 137 9.63 -1.39 -27.31
N ASP A 138 10.44 -1.64 -26.28
CA ASP A 138 11.41 -2.73 -26.22
C ASP A 138 11.12 -3.59 -24.99
N GLY A 139 10.39 -4.69 -25.20
CA GLY A 139 9.86 -5.52 -24.13
C GLY A 139 8.95 -4.74 -23.18
N LYS A 140 9.38 -4.58 -21.92
CA LYS A 140 8.67 -3.84 -20.86
C LYS A 140 9.11 -2.37 -20.75
N VAL A 141 10.03 -1.93 -21.62
CA VAL A 141 10.53 -0.55 -21.64
C VAL A 141 9.79 0.22 -22.73
N MET A 142 9.11 1.28 -22.33
CA MET A 142 8.38 2.20 -23.20
C MET A 142 9.13 3.51 -23.26
N THR A 143 9.38 4.02 -24.46
CA THR A 143 9.97 5.34 -24.68
C THR A 143 8.91 6.26 -25.24
N PHE A 144 8.82 7.47 -24.70
CA PHE A 144 7.86 8.50 -25.11
C PHE A 144 8.60 9.68 -25.74
N VAL A 145 7.83 10.65 -26.22
CA VAL A 145 8.37 11.92 -26.69
C VAL A 145 9.18 12.62 -25.59
N ASN A 146 10.13 13.46 -26.00
CA ASN A 146 10.98 14.27 -25.11
C ASN A 146 11.88 13.46 -24.14
N GLY A 147 12.10 12.17 -24.40
CA GLY A 147 13.12 11.37 -23.72
C GLY A 147 12.67 10.70 -22.43
N LEU A 148 11.37 10.72 -22.11
CA LEU A 148 10.81 9.94 -21.00
C LEU A 148 10.84 8.45 -21.34
N LYS A 149 11.33 7.65 -20.41
CA LYS A 149 11.32 6.19 -20.47
C LYS A 149 10.61 5.64 -19.24
N VAL A 150 9.73 4.68 -19.47
CA VAL A 150 8.96 3.99 -18.43
C VAL A 150 9.21 2.49 -18.57
N THR A 151 9.71 1.86 -17.53
CA THR A 151 9.87 0.41 -17.46
C THR A 151 8.77 -0.16 -16.60
N LEU A 152 8.06 -1.15 -17.12
CA LEU A 152 7.01 -1.87 -16.41
C LEU A 152 7.54 -3.16 -15.78
N ASP A 153 6.88 -3.63 -14.73
CA ASP A 153 7.05 -4.97 -14.19
C ASP A 153 6.15 -6.01 -14.91
N ASP A 154 6.17 -7.25 -14.42
CA ASP A 154 5.36 -8.34 -14.97
C ASP A 154 3.85 -8.13 -14.77
N ALA A 155 3.46 -7.35 -13.75
CA ALA A 155 2.08 -6.97 -13.47
C ALA A 155 1.62 -5.71 -14.24
N ASN A 156 2.44 -5.21 -15.17
CA ASN A 156 2.20 -3.97 -15.93
C ASN A 156 2.07 -2.73 -15.05
N LYS A 157 2.79 -2.69 -13.93
CA LYS A 157 2.97 -1.50 -13.11
C LYS A 157 4.32 -0.86 -13.39
N VAL A 158 4.39 0.46 -13.24
CA VAL A 158 5.63 1.22 -13.39
C VAL A 158 6.64 0.76 -12.34
N LYS A 159 7.80 0.28 -12.79
CA LYS A 159 8.92 -0.14 -11.95
C LYS A 159 10.03 0.91 -11.90
N GLU A 160 10.31 1.52 -13.05
CA GLU A 160 11.32 2.56 -13.20
C GLU A 160 10.82 3.61 -14.19
N ILE A 161 11.12 4.87 -13.92
CA ILE A 161 10.91 6.00 -14.79
C ILE A 161 12.26 6.70 -14.91
N SER A 162 12.67 7.05 -16.12
CA SER A 162 13.84 7.89 -16.32
C SER A 162 13.62 8.92 -17.41
N THR A 163 14.34 10.03 -17.32
CA THR A 163 14.34 11.05 -18.36
C THR A 163 15.68 11.75 -18.45
N THR A 164 16.04 12.12 -19.67
CA THR A 164 17.08 13.10 -19.98
C THR A 164 16.48 14.38 -20.60
N GLY A 165 15.16 14.50 -20.61
CA GLY A 165 14.42 15.66 -21.12
C GLY A 165 14.01 16.62 -20.01
N ALA A 166 13.93 17.90 -20.33
CA ALA A 166 13.66 18.98 -19.38
C ALA A 166 12.17 19.19 -19.07
N ASP A 167 11.26 18.50 -19.76
CA ASP A 167 9.81 18.72 -19.65
C ASP A 167 9.15 18.03 -18.44
N PHE A 168 9.94 17.28 -17.66
CA PHE A 168 9.45 16.48 -16.55
C PHE A 168 10.17 16.88 -15.26
N ASP A 169 9.38 17.14 -14.25
CA ASP A 169 9.79 17.51 -12.91
C ASP A 169 9.47 16.41 -11.88
N THR A 170 10.26 16.40 -10.82
CA THR A 170 9.93 15.67 -9.58
C THR A 170 8.99 16.53 -8.72
N PRO A 171 8.35 15.96 -7.67
CA PRO A 171 7.50 16.73 -6.76
C PRO A 171 8.20 17.93 -6.11
N GLU A 172 9.52 17.86 -5.94
CA GLU A 172 10.35 18.95 -5.42
C GLU A 172 10.66 20.04 -6.47
N GLY A 173 10.16 19.89 -7.71
CA GLY A 173 10.40 20.81 -8.82
C GLY A 173 11.77 20.68 -9.46
N ILE A 174 12.48 19.55 -9.26
CA ILE A 174 13.77 19.29 -9.89
C ILE A 174 13.53 18.69 -11.28
N TYR A 175 14.21 19.23 -12.29
CA TYR A 175 14.10 18.82 -13.69
C TYR A 175 15.49 18.71 -14.33
N VAL A 176 15.60 18.01 -15.47
CA VAL A 176 16.86 17.92 -16.22
C VAL A 176 17.25 19.31 -16.74
N GLY A 177 18.47 19.73 -16.46
CA GLY A 177 18.97 21.08 -16.72
C GLY A 177 18.97 21.99 -15.49
N ALA A 178 18.35 21.57 -14.38
CA ALA A 178 18.48 22.27 -13.11
C ALA A 178 19.93 22.23 -12.60
N SER A 179 20.30 23.20 -11.75
CA SER A 179 21.60 23.17 -11.09
C SER A 179 21.65 22.07 -10.04
N GLU A 180 22.79 21.39 -9.92
CA GLU A 180 23.08 20.43 -8.84
C GLU A 180 22.87 21.05 -7.45
N TYR A 181 23.12 22.35 -7.28
CA TYR A 181 22.88 23.06 -6.01
C TYR A 181 21.42 23.02 -5.56
N ALA A 182 20.47 22.93 -6.50
CA ALA A 182 19.05 22.86 -6.21
C ALA A 182 18.71 21.61 -5.36
N LEU A 183 19.48 20.53 -5.49
CA LEU A 183 19.25 19.31 -4.73
C LEU A 183 19.38 19.54 -3.22
N ASN A 184 20.41 20.28 -2.79
CA ASN A 184 20.60 20.55 -1.37
C ASN A 184 19.49 21.47 -0.81
N ASP A 185 19.04 22.44 -1.60
CA ASP A 185 18.05 23.42 -1.17
C ASP A 185 16.63 22.85 -1.12
N TYR A 186 16.25 22.02 -2.10
CA TYR A 186 14.88 21.50 -2.22
C TYR A 186 14.73 20.07 -1.69
N CYS A 187 15.71 19.21 -1.92
CA CYS A 187 15.66 17.81 -1.48
C CYS A 187 16.35 17.61 -0.12
N GLY A 188 17.25 18.51 0.29
CA GLY A 188 18.10 18.33 1.47
C GLY A 188 19.28 17.39 1.21
N PRO A 189 19.91 16.84 2.26
CA PRO A 189 21.04 15.94 2.10
C PRO A 189 20.61 14.63 1.41
N ALA A 190 21.42 14.18 0.45
CA ALA A 190 21.24 12.88 -0.19
C ALA A 190 21.53 11.73 0.79
N ASP A 191 20.79 10.63 0.64
CA ASP A 191 21.01 9.41 1.42
C ASP A 191 22.31 8.70 1.00
N ALA A 192 22.65 8.79 -0.30
CA ALA A 192 23.92 8.34 -0.82
C ALA A 192 24.39 9.23 -1.98
N ILE A 193 25.71 9.38 -2.11
CA ILE A 193 26.34 10.10 -3.22
C ILE A 193 27.37 9.19 -3.87
N ARG A 194 27.27 8.98 -5.18
CA ARG A 194 28.24 8.22 -5.97
C ARG A 194 28.93 9.13 -6.98
N GLN A 195 30.25 9.29 -6.84
CA GLN A 195 31.04 10.06 -7.80
C GLN A 195 31.15 9.32 -9.14
N ILE A 196 30.97 10.05 -10.23
CA ILE A 196 31.09 9.54 -11.60
C ILE A 196 32.06 10.43 -12.40
N ALA A 197 32.38 10.04 -13.64
CA ALA A 197 33.21 10.88 -14.49
C ALA A 197 32.54 12.24 -14.74
N ASN A 198 33.20 13.32 -14.33
CA ASN A 198 32.74 14.71 -14.46
C ASN A 198 31.42 15.03 -13.73
N GLY A 199 31.10 14.32 -12.64
CA GLY A 199 29.85 14.55 -11.93
C GLY A 199 29.61 13.62 -10.75
N ALA A 200 28.37 13.57 -10.28
CA ALA A 200 27.93 12.70 -9.21
C ALA A 200 26.48 12.26 -9.40
N GLU A 201 26.12 11.15 -8.79
CA GLU A 201 24.75 10.70 -8.62
C GLU A 201 24.32 10.88 -7.17
N TYR A 202 23.12 11.41 -6.99
CA TYR A 202 22.53 11.70 -5.68
C TYR A 202 21.29 10.84 -5.50
N GLU A 203 21.34 9.95 -4.52
CA GLU A 203 20.23 9.06 -4.19
C GLU A 203 19.40 9.62 -3.03
N TYR A 204 18.09 9.61 -3.21
CA TYR A 204 17.10 9.99 -2.22
C TYR A 204 16.01 8.91 -2.15
N ASN A 205 15.87 8.28 -1.00
CA ASN A 205 14.85 7.28 -0.75
C ASN A 205 13.51 7.95 -0.41
N SER A 206 12.42 7.26 -0.74
CA SER A 206 11.10 7.58 -0.22
C SER A 206 11.07 7.42 1.30
N GLY A 207 10.07 8.03 1.96
CA GLY A 207 9.92 7.91 3.41
C GLY A 207 9.77 6.47 3.89
N ASP A 208 9.05 5.65 3.11
CA ASP A 208 8.87 4.21 3.35
C ASP A 208 10.05 3.35 2.87
N LYS A 209 11.03 3.95 2.20
CA LYS A 209 12.21 3.32 1.59
C LYS A 209 11.92 2.25 0.55
N LYS A 210 10.70 2.19 0.01
CA LYS A 210 10.33 1.23 -1.05
C LYS A 210 10.68 1.71 -2.44
N SER A 211 10.98 3.00 -2.58
CA SER A 211 11.38 3.61 -3.84
C SER A 211 12.47 4.64 -3.61
N LYS A 212 13.08 5.09 -4.71
CA LYS A 212 14.11 6.12 -4.70
C LYS A 212 14.10 6.95 -5.97
N VAL A 213 14.58 8.18 -5.84
CA VAL A 213 15.00 9.00 -6.96
C VAL A 213 16.52 9.13 -6.96
N ILE A 214 17.11 9.02 -8.14
CA ILE A 214 18.52 9.26 -8.41
C ILE A 214 18.59 10.45 -9.37
N TYR A 215 19.29 11.49 -8.95
CA TYR A 215 19.66 12.61 -9.81
C TYR A 215 21.10 12.44 -10.25
N THR A 216 21.32 12.30 -11.56
CA THR A 216 22.67 12.32 -12.13
C THR A 216 23.00 13.76 -12.49
N ALA A 217 24.05 14.31 -11.89
CA ALA A 217 24.59 15.61 -12.23
C ALA A 217 25.91 15.46 -13.00
N GLN A 218 26.10 16.26 -14.04
CA GLN A 218 27.35 16.39 -14.78
C GLN A 218 27.71 17.86 -14.92
N ASN A 219 28.96 18.20 -14.60
CA ASN A 219 29.45 19.59 -14.61
C ASN A 219 28.53 20.56 -13.82
N GLY A 220 27.95 20.11 -12.70
CA GLY A 220 27.08 20.92 -11.84
C GLY A 220 25.63 21.10 -12.32
N VAL A 221 25.21 20.33 -13.34
CA VAL A 221 23.86 20.39 -13.92
C VAL A 221 23.24 18.99 -13.93
N ILE A 222 21.96 18.88 -13.56
CA ILE A 222 21.21 17.62 -13.62
C ILE A 222 21.07 17.20 -15.09
N SER A 223 21.60 16.03 -15.43
CA SER A 223 21.59 15.47 -16.79
C SER A 223 20.62 14.30 -16.97
N GLU A 224 20.27 13.62 -15.88
CA GLU A 224 19.31 12.51 -15.89
C GLU A 224 18.59 12.47 -14.53
N ILE A 225 17.31 12.13 -14.56
CA ILE A 225 16.52 11.83 -13.37
C ILE A 225 15.98 10.42 -13.54
N LYS A 226 16.10 9.60 -12.49
CA LYS A 226 15.58 8.24 -12.44
C LYS A 226 14.82 7.98 -11.15
N CYS A 227 13.55 7.59 -11.26
CA CYS A 227 12.72 7.16 -10.14
C CYS A 227 12.46 5.67 -10.26
N SER A 228 12.71 4.87 -9.22
CA SER A 228 12.51 3.41 -9.27
C SER A 228 12.15 2.80 -7.94
N LEU A 229 11.60 1.58 -7.99
CA LEU A 229 11.44 0.74 -6.81
C LEU A 229 12.81 0.30 -6.26
N ASN A 230 12.95 0.28 -4.94
CA ASN A 230 14.04 -0.41 -4.26
C ASN A 230 13.76 -1.91 -4.32
N ASN A 231 14.59 -2.65 -5.06
CA ASN A 231 14.55 -4.12 -5.10
C ASN A 231 15.23 -4.72 -3.87
#